data_AF-A0A7J2I4N6-F1
#
_entry.id   AF-A0A7J2I4N6-F1
#
_cell.length_a   1.000
_cell.length_b   1.000
_cell.length_c   1.000
_cell.angle_alpha   90.00
_cell.angle_beta   90.00
_cell.angle_gamma   90.00
#
_symmetry.space_group_name_H-M   'P 1'
#
loop_
_entity.id
_entity.type
_entity.pdbx_description
1 polymer ?
#
loop_
_entity_poly.entity_id
_entity_poly.type
_entity_poly.pdbx_seq_one_letter_code
_entity_poly.pdbx_strand_id
1 'polypeptide(L)'
;ASTVGHDAHNLTVVGVDEADMALAVEVLRRCGGGFIVSSGGEVRALVRLPVAGLVSDRPLVEVCESLEQAVHEAWRLGVRFRRPFMTMSFLSLTAIPELRITDMGLVDTVEKRFVSLFVQPQ
;
A
#
# COMPACT_ATOMS: atom_id res chain seq x y z
N ALA A 1 -3.38 -2.66 -1.38
CA ALA A 1 -3.04 -1.22 -1.43
C ALA A 1 -3.11 -0.59 -0.03
N SER A 2 -2.47 0.57 0.16
CA SER A 2 -2.47 1.34 1.42
C SER A 2 -2.40 2.83 1.14
N THR A 3 -3.09 3.64 1.94
CA THR A 3 -2.86 5.09 2.04
C THR A 3 -1.87 5.48 3.15
N VAL A 4 -1.44 4.51 3.96
CA VAL A 4 -0.32 4.68 4.89
C VAL A 4 0.97 4.34 4.14
N GLY A 5 1.62 5.36 3.58
CA GLY A 5 2.96 5.30 2.98
C GLY A 5 3.86 6.35 3.61
N HIS A 6 4.76 5.94 4.50
CA HIS A 6 5.65 6.87 5.21
C HIS A 6 6.55 7.63 4.20
N ASP A 7 6.75 8.94 4.30
CA ASP A 7 6.05 9.92 5.16
C ASP A 7 5.06 10.81 4.38
N ALA A 8 4.99 10.65 3.06
CA ALA A 8 4.14 11.47 2.19
C ALA A 8 2.66 11.06 2.22
N HIS A 9 2.39 9.81 2.62
CA HIS A 9 1.07 9.20 2.73
C HIS A 9 0.24 9.24 1.44
N ASN A 10 0.93 9.20 0.29
CA ASN A 10 0.30 8.88 -0.98
C ASN A 10 -0.20 7.44 -1.01
N LEU A 11 -1.14 7.16 -1.92
CA LEU A 11 -1.66 5.83 -2.18
C LEU A 11 -0.57 4.94 -2.82
N THR A 12 -0.26 3.82 -2.16
CA THR A 12 0.67 2.80 -2.66
C THR A 12 -0.09 1.51 -2.98
N VAL A 13 0.09 1.01 -4.20
CA VAL A 13 -0.54 -0.21 -4.70
C VAL A 13 0.55 -1.18 -5.15
N VAL A 14 0.45 -2.44 -4.71
CA VAL A 14 1.31 -3.54 -5.13
C VAL A 14 0.39 -4.66 -5.59
N GLY A 15 0.63 -5.18 -6.79
CA GLY A 15 -0.19 -6.23 -7.40
C GLY A 15 0.43 -6.71 -8.71
N VAL A 16 -0.18 -7.76 -9.27
CA VAL A 16 0.23 -8.38 -10.54
C VAL A 16 -0.88 -8.38 -11.58
N ASP A 17 -2.07 -7.89 -11.21
CA ASP A 17 -3.24 -7.77 -12.07
C ASP A 17 -3.76 -6.33 -12.00
N GLU A 18 -3.90 -5.68 -13.15
CA GLU A 18 -4.27 -4.27 -13.23
C GLU A 18 -5.71 -4.01 -12.76
N ALA A 19 -6.63 -4.95 -13.00
CA ALA A 19 -8.04 -4.78 -12.63
C ALA A 19 -8.23 -4.85 -11.11
N ASP A 20 -7.58 -5.79 -10.45
CA ASP A 20 -7.58 -5.90 -8.99
C ASP A 20 -6.88 -4.69 -8.33
N MET A 21 -5.82 -4.17 -8.95
CA MET A 21 -5.13 -2.96 -8.51
C MET A 21 -6.05 -1.73 -8.63
N ALA A 22 -6.74 -1.57 -9.75
CA ALA A 22 -7.70 -0.48 -9.96
C ALA A 22 -8.88 -0.56 -8.99
N LEU A 23 -9.41 -1.76 -8.74
CA LEU A 23 -10.45 -1.99 -7.73
C LEU A 23 -10.00 -1.54 -6.35
N ALA A 24 -8.78 -1.90 -5.94
CA ALA A 24 -8.22 -1.49 -4.66
C ALA A 24 -8.16 0.04 -4.51
N VAL A 25 -7.73 0.74 -5.56
CA VAL A 25 -7.66 2.21 -5.61
C VAL A 25 -9.05 2.82 -5.42
N GLU A 26 -10.03 2.39 -6.22
CA GLU A 26 -11.36 2.98 -6.20
C GLU A 26 -12.07 2.76 -4.86
N VAL A 27 -11.92 1.58 -4.26
CA VAL A 27 -12.51 1.30 -2.94
C VAL A 27 -11.88 2.17 -1.85
N LEU A 28 -10.55 2.28 -1.81
CA LEU A 28 -9.89 3.15 -0.83
C LEU A 28 -10.27 4.62 -1.01
N ARG A 29 -10.40 5.10 -2.26
CA ARG A 29 -10.87 6.45 -2.57
C ARG A 29 -12.26 6.71 -2.00
N ARG A 30 -13.19 5.76 -2.15
CA ARG A 30 -14.56 5.86 -1.60
C ARG A 30 -14.61 5.82 -0.08
N CYS A 31 -13.72 5.06 0.55
CA CYS A 31 -13.72 4.88 2.00
C CYS A 31 -12.95 5.97 2.77
N GLY A 32 -12.27 6.88 2.08
CA GLY A 32 -11.42 7.91 2.71
C GLY A 32 -10.02 7.42 3.07
N GLY A 33 -9.58 6.29 2.50
CA GLY A 33 -8.28 5.66 2.75
C GLY A 33 -8.34 4.46 3.69
N GLY A 34 -7.19 3.81 3.86
CA GLY A 34 -7.04 2.58 4.61
C GLY A 34 -6.10 1.54 3.97
N PHE A 35 -6.33 0.28 4.34
CA PHE A 35 -5.66 -0.89 3.78
C PHE A 35 -6.67 -1.78 3.05
N ILE A 36 -6.27 -2.36 1.93
CA ILE A 36 -7.14 -3.27 1.16
C ILE A 36 -6.34 -4.41 0.54
N VAL A 37 -6.96 -5.58 0.50
CA VAL A 37 -6.56 -6.74 -0.30
C VAL A 37 -7.68 -7.04 -1.28
N SER A 38 -7.36 -7.12 -2.57
CA SER A 38 -8.26 -7.52 -3.65
C SER A 38 -7.64 -8.67 -4.44
N SER A 39 -8.48 -9.57 -4.96
CA SER A 39 -8.05 -10.63 -5.86
C SER A 39 -9.24 -11.27 -6.58
N GLY A 40 -9.15 -11.40 -7.90
CA GLY A 40 -10.19 -12.01 -8.74
C GLY A 40 -11.40 -11.11 -8.91
N GLY A 41 -11.22 -9.78 -8.94
CA GLY A 41 -12.29 -8.79 -9.06
C GLY A 41 -13.07 -8.55 -7.76
N GLU A 42 -12.62 -9.10 -6.64
CA GLU A 42 -13.30 -9.02 -5.35
C GLU A 42 -12.43 -8.37 -4.26
N VAL A 43 -13.08 -7.67 -3.33
CA VAL A 43 -12.44 -7.20 -2.10
C VAL A 43 -12.38 -8.36 -1.11
N ARG A 44 -11.16 -8.79 -0.77
CA ARG A 44 -10.92 -9.88 0.19
C ARG A 44 -10.90 -9.37 1.63
N ALA A 45 -10.32 -8.20 1.85
CA ALA A 45 -10.30 -7.54 3.15
C ALA A 45 -10.14 -6.03 3.01
N LEU A 46 -10.73 -5.27 3.94
CA LEU A 46 -10.70 -3.82 3.97
C LEU A 46 -10.60 -3.31 5.41
N VAL A 47 -9.60 -2.46 5.66
CA VAL A 47 -9.45 -1.70 6.90
C VAL A 47 -9.70 -0.24 6.56
N ARG A 48 -10.78 0.35 7.08
CA ARG A 48 -11.14 1.75 6.78
C ARG A 48 -10.43 2.71 7.74
N LEU A 49 -9.73 3.69 7.16
CA LEU A 49 -9.06 4.77 7.90
C LEU A 49 -9.54 6.14 7.38
N PRO A 50 -10.83 6.50 7.57
CA PRO A 50 -11.43 7.67 6.93
C PRO A 50 -10.81 9.02 7.35
N VAL A 51 -10.13 9.07 8.50
CA VAL A 51 -9.48 10.30 8.96
C VAL A 51 -8.09 10.40 8.33
N ALA A 52 -8.00 11.27 7.31
CA ALA A 52 -6.79 11.54 6.53
C ALA A 52 -6.15 10.30 5.86
N GLY A 53 -6.87 9.18 5.74
CA GLY A 53 -6.31 7.92 5.25
C GLY A 53 -5.38 7.22 6.24
N LEU A 54 -5.34 7.66 7.50
CA LEU A 54 -4.37 7.21 8.51
C LEU A 54 -5.04 6.67 9.79
N VAL A 55 -6.18 7.24 10.17
CA VAL A 55 -6.83 6.93 11.45
C VAL A 55 -8.27 6.46 11.22
N SER A 56 -8.67 5.45 11.99
CA SER A 56 -10.04 4.96 12.02
C SER A 56 -10.87 5.69 13.07
N ASP A 57 -12.16 5.86 12.79
CA ASP A 57 -13.19 6.34 13.74
C ASP A 57 -13.93 5.19 14.44
N ARG A 58 -13.48 3.94 14.22
CA ARG A 58 -14.07 2.72 14.81
C ARG A 58 -13.38 2.33 16.12
N PRO A 59 -14.05 1.52 16.97
CA PRO A 59 -13.44 0.96 18.17
C PRO A 59 -12.16 0.17 17.87
N LEU A 60 -11.18 0.24 18.79
CA LEU A 60 -9.87 -0.41 18.64
C LEU A 60 -9.97 -1.88 18.24
N VAL A 61 -10.83 -2.64 18.92
CA VAL A 61 -11.00 -4.08 18.68
C VAL A 61 -11.42 -4.36 17.23
N GLU A 62 -12.41 -3.62 16.71
CA GLU A 62 -12.86 -3.78 15.32
C GLU A 62 -11.74 -3.46 14.32
N VAL A 63 -10.96 -2.42 14.59
CA VAL A 63 -9.82 -2.04 13.72
C VAL A 63 -8.75 -3.12 13.74
N CYS A 64 -8.41 -3.65 14.92
CA CYS A 64 -7.43 -4.73 15.07
C CYS A 64 -7.89 -5.99 14.33
N GLU A 65 -9.14 -6.42 14.52
CA GLU A 65 -9.70 -7.59 13.83
C GLU A 65 -9.67 -7.44 12.31
N SER A 66 -10.09 -6.27 11.79
CA SER A 66 -10.05 -6.00 10.34
C SER A 66 -8.61 -6.01 9.79
N LEU A 67 -7.64 -5.49 10.57
CA LEU A 67 -6.23 -5.49 10.18
C LEU A 67 -5.65 -6.90 10.18
N GLU A 68 -5.97 -7.73 11.18
CA GLU A 68 -5.57 -9.14 11.22
C GLU A 68 -6.13 -9.92 10.04
N GLN A 69 -7.41 -9.73 9.72
CA GLN A 69 -8.03 -10.31 8.53
C GLN A 69 -7.31 -9.87 7.25
N ALA A 70 -7.01 -8.57 7.10
CA ALA A 70 -6.29 -8.08 5.93
C ALA A 70 -4.88 -8.67 5.80
N VAL A 71 -4.17 -8.88 6.90
CA VAL A 71 -2.88 -9.58 6.90
C VAL A 71 -3.04 -11.04 6.50
N HIS A 72 -4.06 -11.74 7.02
CA HIS A 72 -4.35 -13.13 6.66
C HIS A 72 -4.70 -13.28 5.17
N GLU A 73 -5.52 -12.41 4.60
CA GLU A 73 -5.84 -12.45 3.17
C GLU A 73 -4.61 -12.19 2.30
N ALA A 74 -3.73 -11.26 2.69
CA ALA A 74 -2.47 -11.04 1.98
C ALA A 74 -1.59 -12.30 1.98
N TRP A 75 -1.51 -13.02 3.11
CA TRP A 75 -0.78 -14.30 3.19
C TRP A 75 -1.40 -15.40 2.33
N ARG A 76 -2.73 -15.46 2.23
CA ARG A 76 -3.42 -16.42 1.33
C ARG A 76 -3.08 -16.17 -0.15
N LEU A 77 -2.79 -14.93 -0.53
CA LEU A 77 -2.29 -14.56 -1.86
C LEU A 77 -0.78 -14.78 -2.05
N GLY A 78 -0.09 -15.38 -1.06
CA GLY A 78 1.32 -15.75 -1.17
C GLY A 78 2.31 -14.70 -0.66
N VAL A 79 1.85 -13.59 -0.07
CA VAL A 79 2.73 -12.60 0.56
C VAL A 79 3.43 -13.23 1.77
N ARG A 80 4.76 -13.12 1.84
CA ARG A 80 5.58 -13.76 2.89
C ARG A 80 6.01 -12.83 4.02
N PHE A 81 5.75 -11.53 3.90
CA PHE A 81 6.11 -10.57 4.94
C PHE A 81 5.22 -10.74 6.18
N ARG A 82 5.84 -10.76 7.37
CA ARG A 82 5.12 -10.84 8.65
C ARG A 82 4.16 -9.66 8.86
N ARG A 83 4.51 -8.47 8.38
CA ARG A 83 3.69 -7.25 8.52
C ARG A 83 3.57 -6.55 7.17
N PRO A 84 2.78 -7.09 6.23
CA PRO A 84 2.82 -6.68 4.81
C PRO A 84 2.56 -5.19 4.62
N PHE A 85 1.53 -4.64 5.28
CA PHE A 85 1.21 -3.20 5.17
C PHE A 85 2.26 -2.30 5.79
N MET A 86 2.86 -2.71 6.92
CA MET A 86 3.96 -1.95 7.54
C MET A 86 5.18 -1.94 6.62
N THR A 87 5.60 -3.10 6.10
CA THR A 87 6.70 -3.19 5.13
C THR A 87 6.43 -2.33 3.90
N MET A 88 5.22 -2.43 3.34
CA MET A 88 4.81 -1.64 2.18
C MET A 88 4.86 -0.13 2.45
N SER A 89 4.57 0.31 3.68
CA SER A 89 4.60 1.73 4.03
C SER A 89 5.99 2.38 3.88
N PHE A 90 7.07 1.60 3.89
CA PHE A 90 8.44 2.10 3.74
C PHE A 90 8.89 2.21 2.27
N LEU A 91 8.13 1.69 1.30
CA LEU A 91 8.51 1.73 -0.12
C LEU A 91 8.65 3.17 -0.64
N SER A 92 7.86 4.09 -0.09
CA SER A 92 7.84 5.51 -0.43
C SER A 92 8.67 6.39 0.51
N LEU A 93 9.36 5.82 1.51
CA LEU A 93 10.07 6.61 2.51
C LEU A 93 11.42 7.08 1.95
N THR A 94 11.47 8.31 1.45
CA THR A 94 12.68 8.90 0.86
C THR A 94 13.74 9.31 1.88
N ALA A 95 13.42 9.26 3.18
CA ALA A 95 14.34 9.62 4.27
C ALA A 95 15.33 8.50 4.64
N ILE A 96 15.18 7.30 4.08
CA ILE A 96 16.09 6.17 4.31
C ILE A 96 16.90 5.87 3.03
N PRO A 97 18.11 5.28 3.16
CA PRO A 97 18.99 4.99 2.02
C PRO A 97 18.33 4.09 0.97
N GLU A 98 19.00 3.94 -0.18
CA GLU A 98 18.62 3.09 -1.32
C GLU A 98 17.49 3.66 -2.20
N LEU A 99 16.97 2.81 -3.08
CA LEU A 99 15.97 3.15 -4.07
C LEU A 99 14.56 3.16 -3.48
N ARG A 100 13.80 4.21 -3.81
CA ARG A 100 12.42 4.42 -3.32
C ARG A 100 11.50 4.80 -4.47
N ILE A 101 10.25 4.34 -4.39
CA ILE A 101 9.21 4.68 -5.37
C ILE A 101 8.26 5.68 -4.74
N THR A 102 8.09 6.83 -5.38
CA THR A 102 7.17 7.90 -4.95
C THR A 102 6.10 8.12 -6.00
N ASP A 103 5.16 9.00 -5.69
CA ASP A 103 4.16 9.50 -6.64
C ASP A 103 4.76 10.29 -7.81
N MET A 104 6.01 10.75 -7.68
CA MET A 104 6.77 11.44 -8.72
C MET A 104 7.70 10.51 -9.52
N GLY A 105 7.81 9.23 -9.15
CA GLY A 105 8.64 8.24 -9.85
C GLY A 105 9.66 7.54 -8.95
N LEU A 106 10.65 6.91 -9.57
CA LEU A 106 11.71 6.16 -8.87
C LEU A 106 12.87 7.09 -8.51
N VAL A 107 13.26 7.10 -7.23
CA VAL A 107 14.27 8.01 -6.68
C VAL A 107 15.42 7.20 -6.08
N ASP A 108 16.64 7.56 -6.47
CA ASP A 108 17.86 7.20 -5.75
C ASP A 108 18.05 8.23 -4.62
N THR A 109 17.83 7.81 -3.37
CA THR A 109 17.90 8.73 -2.22
C THR A 109 19.32 9.07 -1.80
N VAL A 110 20.32 8.30 -2.26
CA VAL A 110 21.73 8.55 -2.00
C VAL A 110 22.24 9.64 -2.94
N GLU A 111 22.01 9.47 -4.24
CA GLU A 111 22.40 10.43 -5.29
C GLU A 111 21.40 11.59 -5.47
N LYS A 112 20.26 11.53 -4.76
CA LYS A 112 19.18 12.55 -4.76
C LYS A 112 18.68 12.90 -6.16
N ARG A 113 18.46 11.88 -6.98
CA ARG A 113 17.99 12.05 -8.36
C ARG A 113 16.90 11.04 -8.70
N PHE A 114 16.04 11.43 -9.63
CA PHE A 114 15.14 10.49 -10.28
C PHE A 114 15.94 9.55 -11.19
N VAL A 115 15.53 8.29 -11.21
CA VAL A 115 16.06 7.25 -12.10
C VAL A 115 14.95 6.66 -12.94
N SER A 116 15.30 6.07 -14.08
CA SER A 116 14.32 5.41 -14.94
C SER A 116 13.69 4.21 -14.22
N LEU A 117 12.38 4.06 -14.37
CA LEU A 117 11.65 2.85 -13.96
C LEU A 117 11.99 1.64 -14.83
N PHE A 118 12.36 1.90 -16.09
CA PHE A 118 12.62 0.87 -17.08
C PHE A 118 14.10 0.80 -17.42
N VAL A 119 14.63 -0.42 -17.47
CA VAL A 119 15.96 -0.68 -18.05
C VAL A 119 15.81 -0.69 -19.56
N GLN A 120 16.75 -0.05 -20.27
CA GLN A 120 16.75 -0.14 -21.73
C GLN A 120 17.02 -1.59 -22.16
N PRO A 121 16.31 -2.12 -23.15
CA PRO A 121 16.64 -3.41 -23.74
C PRO A 121 18.11 -3.42 -24.19
N GLN A 122 18.83 -4.50 -23.91
CA GLN A 122 20.16 -4.74 -24.49
C GLN A 122 20.03 -5.12 -25.97
#